data_AF-A0A7Z7AYZ7-F1
#
_entry.id   AF-A0A7Z7AYZ7-F1
#
_cell.length_a   1.000
_cell.length_b   1.000
_cell.length_c   1.000
_cell.angle_alpha   90.00
_cell.angle_beta   90.00
_cell.angle_gamma   90.00
#
_symmetry.space_group_name_H-M   'P 1'
#
loop_
_entity.id
_entity.type
_entity.pdbx_description
1 polymer ?
#
loop_
_entity_poly.entity_id
_entity_poly.type
_entity_poly.pdbx_seq_one_letter_code
_entity_poly.pdbx_strand_id
1 'polypeptide(L)'
;MTGLLVQTMKNDNQVKDDINGRLHSLDQTVRSVEKRLRAVERRLSVDVPVEDSIPEYETNFEEALESTRIEIISIRAEMNNLIQKNTQNHDYAIRLQELNSEITGLNSQIMELREENSKLSEQVLVKNTNETEDIQNLSVEIRNEISQLNMRLEKAENHNRINIGSVKVPVELSGIVGAAILALTGFLIMNGQWNIIRSAYFSFGIALVFAVAVLMKFYMVNRKAV
;
A
#
# COMPACT_ATOMS: atom_id res chain seq x y z
N MET A 1 -43.46 113.99 -3.39
CA MET A 1 -42.14 114.34 -2.82
C MET A 1 -41.98 113.96 -1.34
N THR A 2 -42.90 113.23 -0.72
CA THR A 2 -42.85 112.90 0.73
C THR A 2 -42.28 111.51 1.04
N GLY A 3 -42.29 110.56 0.09
CA GLY A 3 -41.72 109.22 0.29
C GLY A 3 -40.19 109.14 0.30
N LEU A 4 -39.51 110.02 -0.46
CA LEU A 4 -38.06 109.96 -0.64
C LEU A 4 -37.30 110.52 0.58
N LEU A 5 -37.84 111.54 1.24
CA LEU A 5 -37.27 112.15 2.46
C LEU A 5 -37.36 111.25 3.70
N VAL A 6 -38.43 110.45 3.81
CA VAL A 6 -38.58 109.49 4.92
C VAL A 6 -37.65 108.29 4.74
N GLN A 7 -37.41 107.87 3.49
CA GLN A 7 -36.50 106.76 3.19
C GLN A 7 -35.02 107.16 3.41
N THR A 8 -34.64 108.40 3.10
CA THR A 8 -33.29 108.92 3.41
C THR A 8 -33.06 109.10 4.91
N MET A 9 -34.03 109.64 5.66
CA MET A 9 -33.92 109.79 7.12
C MET A 9 -33.86 108.44 7.87
N LYS A 10 -34.58 107.41 7.40
CA LYS A 10 -34.51 106.06 7.98
C LYS A 10 -33.16 105.39 7.69
N ASN A 11 -32.58 105.64 6.51
CA ASN A 11 -31.26 105.16 6.14
C ASN A 11 -30.15 105.84 6.97
N ASP A 12 -30.23 107.16 7.17
CA ASP A 12 -29.25 107.90 7.97
C ASP A 12 -29.26 107.48 9.45
N ASN A 13 -30.43 107.18 10.01
CA ASN A 13 -30.52 106.67 11.38
C ASN A 13 -30.00 105.24 11.51
N GLN A 14 -30.26 104.36 10.53
CA GLN A 14 -29.64 103.02 10.48
C GLN A 14 -28.12 103.09 10.36
N VAL A 15 -27.60 104.01 9.55
CA VAL A 15 -26.15 104.22 9.40
C VAL A 15 -25.54 104.75 10.71
N LYS A 16 -26.21 105.66 11.41
CA LYS A 16 -25.76 106.14 12.73
C LYS A 16 -25.77 105.03 13.79
N ASP A 17 -26.81 104.22 13.84
CA ASP A 17 -26.91 103.10 14.79
C ASP A 17 -25.85 102.02 14.51
N ASP A 18 -25.58 101.72 13.23
CA ASP A 18 -24.51 100.80 12.83
C ASP A 18 -23.13 101.35 13.20
N ILE A 19 -22.86 102.64 12.90
CA ILE A 19 -21.61 103.30 13.30
C ILE A 19 -21.44 103.28 14.83
N ASN A 20 -22.51 103.53 15.58
CA ASN A 20 -22.46 103.52 17.04
C ASN A 20 -22.23 102.10 17.59
N GLY A 21 -22.85 101.08 16.99
CA GLY A 21 -22.59 99.68 17.32
C GLY A 21 -21.16 99.24 17.02
N ARG A 22 -20.61 99.68 15.88
CA ARG A 22 -19.21 99.44 15.50
C ARG A 22 -18.24 100.18 16.42
N LEU A 23 -18.57 101.40 16.84
CA LEU A 23 -17.78 102.15 17.82
C LEU A 23 -17.78 101.44 19.18
N HIS A 24 -18.92 100.89 19.60
CA HIS A 24 -19.03 100.22 20.89
C HIS A 24 -18.29 98.87 20.92
N SER A 25 -18.29 98.13 19.80
CA SER A 25 -17.47 96.92 19.66
C SER A 25 -15.98 97.24 19.54
N LEU A 26 -15.62 98.36 18.92
CA LEU A 26 -14.24 98.87 18.93
C LEU A 26 -13.78 99.20 20.36
N ASP A 27 -14.57 99.91 21.17
CA ASP A 27 -14.20 100.20 22.57
C ASP A 27 -13.99 98.91 23.40
N GLN A 28 -14.86 97.91 23.20
CA GLN A 28 -14.72 96.61 23.85
C GLN A 28 -13.43 95.87 23.43
N THR A 29 -13.10 95.90 22.14
CA THR A 29 -11.87 95.28 21.63
C THR A 29 -10.62 95.99 22.15
N VAL A 30 -10.61 97.33 22.20
CA VAL A 30 -9.52 98.13 22.77
C VAL A 30 -9.34 97.80 24.25
N ARG A 31 -10.41 97.76 25.06
CA ARG A 31 -10.32 97.36 26.48
C ARG A 31 -9.82 95.92 26.66
N SER A 32 -10.22 94.99 25.79
CA SER A 32 -9.76 93.61 25.83
C SER A 32 -8.27 93.51 25.52
N VAL A 33 -7.81 94.23 24.49
CA VAL A 33 -6.40 94.33 24.14
C VAL A 33 -5.60 94.97 25.27
N GLU A 34 -6.08 96.05 25.88
CA GLU A 34 -5.41 96.69 27.01
C GLU A 34 -5.28 95.75 28.22
N LYS A 35 -6.34 95.01 28.57
CA LYS A 35 -6.28 94.01 29.64
C LYS A 35 -5.28 92.89 29.34
N ARG A 36 -5.27 92.39 28.10
CA ARG A 36 -4.33 91.36 27.66
C ARG A 36 -2.90 91.90 27.67
N LEU A 37 -2.68 93.12 27.18
CA LEU A 37 -1.38 93.77 27.18
C LEU A 37 -0.90 93.99 28.62
N ARG A 38 -1.74 94.46 29.53
CA ARG A 38 -1.41 94.60 30.96
C ARG A 38 -1.13 93.26 31.62
N ALA A 39 -1.80 92.18 31.22
CA ALA A 39 -1.52 90.84 31.72
C ALA A 39 -0.18 90.30 31.19
N VAL A 40 0.16 90.58 29.94
CA VAL A 40 1.46 90.28 29.34
C VAL A 40 2.56 91.13 29.97
N GLU A 41 2.32 92.42 30.16
CA GLU A 41 3.22 93.35 30.83
C GLU A 41 3.47 92.90 32.26
N ARG A 42 2.45 92.54 33.05
CA ARG A 42 2.65 91.94 34.38
C ARG A 42 3.46 90.65 34.34
N ARG A 43 3.34 89.82 33.31
CA ARG A 43 4.14 88.59 33.18
C ARG A 43 5.59 88.87 32.80
N LEU A 44 5.85 89.93 32.04
CA LEU A 44 7.20 90.36 31.67
C LEU A 44 7.86 91.27 32.73
N SER A 45 7.06 92.06 33.46
CA SER A 45 7.47 93.04 34.46
C SER A 45 7.47 92.48 35.87
N VAL A 46 7.12 91.20 36.05
CA VAL A 46 7.59 90.48 37.24
C VAL A 46 9.10 90.37 37.02
N ASP A 47 9.79 91.41 37.48
CA ASP A 47 11.21 91.39 37.77
C ASP A 47 11.40 90.23 38.74
N VAL A 48 11.76 89.07 38.18
CA VAL A 48 12.38 88.01 38.95
C VAL A 48 13.68 88.64 39.44
N PRO A 49 13.89 88.81 40.76
CA PRO A 49 15.18 89.26 41.25
C PRO A 49 16.23 88.31 40.68
N VAL A 50 17.23 88.88 40.02
CA VAL A 50 18.44 88.16 39.59
C VAL A 50 19.19 87.81 40.87
N GLU A 51 18.70 86.80 41.55
CA GLU A 51 19.35 86.10 42.65
C GLU A 51 19.55 84.68 42.13
N ASP A 52 20.82 84.29 41.97
CA ASP A 52 21.33 83.07 41.33
C ASP A 52 20.55 81.79 41.67
N SER A 53 19.43 81.60 41.01
CA SER A 53 18.65 80.37 41.03
C SER A 53 17.75 80.38 39.81
N ILE A 54 18.26 79.77 38.73
CA ILE A 54 17.40 79.18 37.71
C ILE A 54 16.34 78.40 38.51
N PRO A 55 15.04 78.72 38.40
CA PRO A 55 14.03 77.93 39.09
C PRO A 55 14.23 76.51 38.62
N GLU A 56 14.47 75.61 39.55
CA GLU A 56 14.85 74.22 39.38
C GLU A 56 13.69 73.44 38.72
N TYR A 57 13.39 73.77 37.46
CA TYR A 57 12.66 72.93 36.51
C TYR A 57 13.61 71.87 35.91
N GLU A 58 14.77 71.64 36.55
CA GLU A 58 15.79 70.67 36.16
C GLU A 58 15.46 69.24 36.63
N THR A 59 14.48 69.06 37.51
CA THR A 59 14.16 67.77 38.15
C THR A 59 13.25 66.84 37.34
N ASN A 60 13.25 66.88 35.99
CA ASN A 60 12.55 65.80 35.27
C ASN A 60 13.00 65.53 33.85
N PHE A 61 13.67 66.46 33.15
CA PHE A 61 14.07 66.19 31.78
C PHE A 61 15.17 65.15 31.69
N GLU A 62 16.18 65.21 32.56
CA GLU A 62 17.27 64.23 32.59
C GLU A 62 16.77 62.86 33.05
N GLU A 63 15.89 62.81 34.07
CA GLU A 63 15.27 61.57 34.55
C GLU A 63 14.35 60.94 33.49
N ALA A 64 13.52 61.74 32.80
CA ALA A 64 12.70 61.26 31.71
C ALA A 64 13.52 60.80 30.50
N LEU A 65 14.64 61.48 30.21
CA LEU A 65 15.57 61.09 29.15
C LEU A 65 16.22 59.74 29.47
N GLU A 66 16.65 59.54 30.72
CA GLU A 66 17.29 58.30 31.14
C GLU A 66 16.28 57.14 31.24
N SER A 67 15.05 57.41 31.71
CA SER A 67 13.94 56.45 31.64
C SER A 67 13.65 56.02 30.20
N THR A 68 13.57 56.99 29.27
CA THR A 68 13.34 56.71 27.85
C THR A 68 14.49 55.91 27.24
N ARG A 69 15.74 56.23 27.62
CA ARG A 69 16.93 55.49 27.19
C ARG A 69 16.86 54.04 27.66
N ILE A 70 16.54 53.80 28.93
CA ILE A 70 16.41 52.45 29.51
C ILE A 70 15.31 51.67 28.78
N GLU A 71 14.16 52.30 28.53
CA GLU A 71 13.06 51.67 27.80
C GLU A 71 13.47 51.29 26.36
N ILE A 72 14.18 52.17 25.64
CA ILE A 72 14.73 51.87 24.31
C ILE A 72 15.69 50.68 24.36
N ILE A 73 16.53 50.57 25.40
CA ILE A 73 17.45 49.44 25.58
C ILE A 73 16.67 48.15 25.81
N SER A 74 15.62 48.16 26.65
CA SER A 74 14.75 47.00 26.89
C SER A 74 14.05 46.56 25.62
N ILE A 75 13.41 47.49 24.90
CA ILE A 75 12.71 47.21 23.63
C ILE A 75 13.69 46.63 22.60
N ARG A 76 14.92 47.16 22.53
CA ARG A 76 15.95 46.62 21.64
C ARG A 76 16.33 45.19 22.01
N ALA A 77 16.45 44.88 23.31
CA ALA A 77 16.74 43.53 23.77
C ALA A 77 15.60 42.54 23.43
N GLU A 78 14.35 42.95 23.65
CA GLU A 78 13.16 42.16 23.29
C GLU A 78 13.07 41.93 21.77
N MET A 79 13.33 42.96 20.96
CA MET A 79 13.35 42.86 19.51
C MET A 79 14.41 41.86 19.03
N ASN A 80 15.61 41.88 19.62
CA ASN A 80 16.66 40.90 19.29
C ASN A 80 16.24 39.47 19.65
N ASN A 81 15.58 39.28 20.81
CA ASN A 81 15.04 37.98 21.20
C ASN A 81 13.98 37.49 20.19
N LEU A 82 13.09 38.39 19.77
CA LEU A 82 12.03 38.07 18.82
C LEU A 82 12.60 37.71 17.44
N ILE A 83 13.63 38.41 16.98
CA ILE A 83 14.37 38.08 15.75
C ILE A 83 14.97 36.68 15.85
N GLN A 84 15.63 36.35 16.98
CA GLN A 84 16.20 35.03 17.19
C GLN A 84 15.13 33.93 17.16
N LYS A 85 14.00 34.13 17.85
CA LYS A 85 12.88 33.19 17.85
C LYS A 85 12.26 33.03 16.46
N ASN A 86 12.20 34.09 15.67
CA ASN A 86 11.74 34.03 14.29
C ASN A 86 12.68 33.18 13.41
N THR A 87 13.99 33.32 13.57
CA THR A 87 14.98 32.46 12.90
C THR A 87 14.81 30.99 13.26
N GLN A 88 14.54 30.68 14.54
CA GLN A 88 14.25 29.31 14.98
C GLN A 88 12.96 28.77 14.35
N ASN A 89 11.91 29.59 14.28
CA ASN A 89 10.66 29.22 13.60
C ASN A 89 10.89 28.93 12.11
N HIS A 90 11.77 29.69 11.46
CA HIS A 90 12.14 29.41 10.07
C HIS A 90 12.86 28.07 9.92
N ASP A 91 13.78 27.73 10.82
CA ASP A 91 14.45 26.42 10.85
C ASP A 91 13.44 25.27 11.04
N TYR A 92 12.48 25.44 11.97
CA TYR A 92 11.40 24.46 12.15
C TYR A 92 10.54 24.29 10.90
N ALA A 93 10.25 25.37 10.17
CA ALA A 93 9.49 25.30 8.92
C ALA A 93 10.25 24.49 7.84
N ILE A 94 11.57 24.67 7.73
CA ILE A 94 12.41 23.90 6.81
C ILE A 94 12.39 22.42 7.18
N ARG A 95 12.61 22.08 8.46
CA ARG A 95 12.56 20.67 8.91
C ARG A 95 11.20 20.01 8.70
N LEU A 96 10.11 20.75 8.89
CA LEU A 96 8.76 20.24 8.59
C LEU A 96 8.58 19.96 7.10
N GLN A 97 9.13 20.81 6.23
CA GLN A 97 9.10 20.59 4.79
C GLN A 97 9.92 19.36 4.38
N GLU A 98 11.12 19.19 4.96
CA GLU A 98 11.97 18.00 4.74
C GLU A 98 11.25 16.72 5.19
N LEU A 99 10.69 16.72 6.41
CA LEU A 99 9.96 15.57 6.94
C LEU A 99 8.73 15.24 6.07
N ASN A 100 8.02 16.26 5.57
CA ASN A 100 6.90 16.03 4.67
C ASN A 100 7.36 15.40 3.34
N SER A 101 8.51 15.82 2.81
CA SER A 101 9.08 15.20 1.61
C SER A 101 9.46 13.73 1.84
N GLU A 102 10.03 13.41 3.01
CA GLU A 102 10.36 12.04 3.40
C GLU A 102 9.09 11.19 3.53
N ILE A 103 8.04 11.70 4.18
CA ILE A 103 6.74 11.03 4.28
C ILE A 103 6.15 10.76 2.89
N THR A 104 6.23 11.72 1.96
CA THR A 104 5.76 11.48 0.58
C THR A 104 6.57 10.39 -0.13
N GLY A 105 7.89 10.35 0.08
CA GLY A 105 8.75 9.29 -0.45
C GLY A 105 8.41 7.92 0.11
N LEU A 106 8.25 7.81 1.44
CA LEU A 106 7.85 6.57 2.11
C LEU A 106 6.48 6.08 1.65
N ASN A 107 5.52 6.99 1.45
CA ASN A 107 4.21 6.62 0.93
C ASN A 107 4.28 6.05 -0.50
N SER A 108 5.14 6.62 -1.37
CA SER A 108 5.39 6.05 -2.70
C SER A 108 5.95 4.63 -2.62
N GLN A 109 6.95 4.41 -1.75
CA GLN A 109 7.53 3.07 -1.55
C GLN A 109 6.51 2.07 -1.01
N ILE A 110 5.63 2.49 -0.09
CA ILE A 110 4.53 1.64 0.42
C ILE A 110 3.56 1.29 -0.70
N MET A 111 3.24 2.22 -1.60
CA MET A 111 2.37 1.94 -2.75
C MET A 111 3.01 0.94 -3.71
N GLU A 112 4.28 1.13 -4.06
CA GLU A 112 5.03 0.20 -4.93
C GLU A 112 5.09 -1.21 -4.33
N LEU A 113 5.46 -1.33 -3.05
CA LEU A 113 5.50 -2.63 -2.35
C LEU A 113 4.13 -3.29 -2.25
N ARG A 114 3.05 -2.52 -2.11
CA ARG A 114 1.68 -3.07 -2.13
C ARG A 114 1.31 -3.60 -3.51
N GLU A 115 1.66 -2.89 -4.58
CA GLU A 115 1.43 -3.33 -5.95
C GLU A 115 2.23 -4.60 -6.26
N GLU A 116 3.51 -4.63 -5.89
CA GLU A 116 4.37 -5.80 -6.05
C GLU A 116 3.80 -7.02 -5.30
N ASN A 117 3.42 -6.86 -4.03
CA ASN A 117 2.80 -7.93 -3.26
C ASN A 117 1.50 -8.43 -3.89
N SER A 118 0.68 -7.54 -4.45
CA SER A 118 -0.54 -7.94 -5.18
C SER A 118 -0.19 -8.81 -6.39
N LYS A 119 0.81 -8.40 -7.19
CA LYS A 119 1.26 -9.16 -8.36
C LYS A 119 1.85 -10.52 -7.97
N LEU A 120 2.67 -10.59 -6.92
CA LEU A 120 3.21 -11.87 -6.44
C LEU A 120 2.10 -12.78 -5.94
N SER A 121 1.13 -12.26 -5.19
CA SER A 121 -0.01 -13.06 -4.71
C SER A 121 -0.82 -13.64 -5.87
N GLU A 122 -1.05 -12.86 -6.92
CA GLU A 122 -1.72 -13.32 -8.14
C GLU A 122 -0.92 -14.40 -8.87
N GLN A 123 0.40 -14.20 -9.04
CA GLN A 123 1.27 -15.19 -9.67
C GLN A 123 1.29 -16.52 -8.91
N VAL A 124 1.34 -16.47 -7.57
CA VAL A 124 1.29 -17.68 -6.72
C VAL A 124 -0.04 -18.40 -6.89
N LEU A 125 -1.17 -17.67 -6.94
CA LEU A 125 -2.48 -18.27 -7.13
C LEU A 125 -2.59 -18.98 -8.49
N VAL A 126 -2.16 -18.31 -9.57
CA VAL A 126 -2.18 -18.88 -10.93
C VAL A 126 -1.28 -20.12 -11.00
N LYS A 127 -0.06 -20.03 -10.47
CA LYS A 127 0.89 -21.16 -10.46
C LYS A 127 0.33 -22.37 -9.72
N ASN A 128 -0.22 -22.17 -8.52
CA ASN A 128 -0.81 -23.26 -7.74
C ASN A 128 -2.01 -23.89 -8.43
N THR A 129 -2.83 -23.08 -9.12
CA THR A 129 -4.00 -23.56 -9.87
C THR A 129 -3.55 -24.46 -11.02
N ASN A 130 -2.58 -24.00 -11.82
CA ASN A 130 -2.02 -24.77 -12.93
C ASN A 130 -1.36 -26.06 -12.45
N GLU A 131 -0.53 -26.01 -11.39
CA GLU A 131 0.09 -27.21 -10.82
C GLU A 131 -0.94 -28.20 -10.31
N THR A 132 -2.06 -27.72 -9.74
CA THR A 132 -3.15 -28.59 -9.29
C THR A 132 -3.87 -29.24 -10.46
N GLU A 133 -4.15 -28.49 -11.53
CA GLU A 133 -4.75 -29.01 -12.76
C GLU A 133 -3.85 -30.06 -13.43
N ASP A 134 -2.54 -29.81 -13.50
CA ASP A 134 -1.57 -30.74 -14.05
C ASP A 134 -1.50 -32.04 -13.24
N ILE A 135 -1.49 -31.96 -11.91
CA ILE A 135 -1.53 -33.13 -11.03
C ILE A 135 -2.82 -33.92 -11.22
N GLN A 136 -3.97 -33.25 -11.37
CA GLN A 136 -5.25 -33.91 -11.61
C GLN A 136 -5.25 -34.63 -12.96
N ASN A 137 -4.77 -33.96 -14.02
CA ASN A 137 -4.66 -34.54 -15.35
C ASN A 137 -3.74 -35.76 -15.36
N LEU A 138 -2.56 -35.67 -14.74
CA LEU A 138 -1.63 -36.78 -14.62
C LEU A 138 -2.23 -37.94 -13.80
N SER A 139 -2.98 -37.64 -12.74
CA SER A 139 -3.67 -38.67 -11.94
C SER A 139 -4.72 -39.42 -12.77
N VAL A 140 -5.48 -38.71 -13.60
CA VAL A 140 -6.46 -39.31 -14.52
C VAL A 140 -5.76 -40.17 -15.57
N GLU A 141 -4.66 -39.70 -16.13
CA GLU A 141 -3.87 -40.44 -17.12
C GLU A 141 -3.29 -41.73 -16.53
N ILE A 142 -2.66 -41.66 -15.36
CA ILE A 142 -2.15 -42.84 -14.63
C ILE A 142 -3.29 -43.84 -14.34
N ARG A 143 -4.46 -43.37 -13.91
CA ARG A 143 -5.62 -44.26 -13.66
C ARG A 143 -6.06 -44.96 -14.94
N ASN A 144 -6.08 -44.27 -16.06
CA ASN A 144 -6.42 -44.84 -17.35
C ASN A 144 -5.38 -45.89 -17.77
N GLU A 145 -4.09 -45.59 -17.66
CA GLU A 145 -3.02 -46.56 -17.93
C GLU A 145 -3.10 -47.80 -17.04
N ILE A 146 -3.31 -47.63 -15.74
CA ILE A 146 -3.52 -48.76 -14.81
C ILE A 146 -4.72 -49.60 -15.24
N SER A 147 -5.83 -48.97 -15.63
CA SER A 147 -7.02 -49.67 -16.12
C SER A 147 -6.71 -50.46 -17.39
N GLN A 148 -5.98 -49.87 -18.35
CA GLN A 148 -5.57 -50.54 -19.57
C GLN A 148 -4.62 -51.71 -19.31
N LEU A 149 -3.66 -51.54 -18.40
CA LEU A 149 -2.75 -52.60 -17.98
C LEU A 149 -3.51 -53.75 -17.32
N ASN A 150 -4.48 -53.44 -16.45
CA ASN A 150 -5.33 -54.45 -15.82
C ASN A 150 -6.17 -55.22 -16.87
N MET A 151 -6.77 -54.53 -17.85
CA MET A 151 -7.49 -55.21 -18.94
C MET A 151 -6.57 -56.11 -19.77
N ARG A 152 -5.35 -55.66 -20.07
CA ARG A 152 -4.34 -56.45 -20.79
C ARG A 152 -3.90 -57.67 -19.97
N LEU A 153 -3.72 -57.51 -18.66
CA LEU A 153 -3.37 -58.58 -17.74
C LEU A 153 -4.48 -59.62 -17.65
N GLU A 154 -5.73 -59.19 -17.50
CA GLU A 154 -6.90 -60.07 -17.47
C GLU A 154 -7.02 -60.89 -18.77
N LYS A 155 -6.80 -60.23 -19.92
CA LYS A 155 -6.78 -60.90 -21.22
C LYS A 155 -5.63 -61.92 -21.33
N ALA A 156 -4.46 -61.60 -20.80
CA ALA A 156 -3.31 -62.51 -20.80
C ALA A 156 -3.50 -63.70 -19.84
N GLU A 157 -4.07 -63.48 -18.66
CA GLU A 157 -4.34 -64.53 -17.68
C GLU A 157 -5.41 -65.51 -18.20
N ASN A 158 -6.49 -64.98 -18.79
CA ASN A 158 -7.57 -65.81 -19.33
C ASN A 158 -7.17 -66.63 -20.56
N HIS A 159 -6.04 -66.34 -21.23
CA HIS A 159 -5.59 -67.11 -22.38
C HIS A 159 -5.01 -68.49 -22.02
N ASN A 160 -4.64 -68.75 -20.76
CA ASN A 160 -3.99 -70.00 -20.33
C ASN A 160 -4.83 -70.86 -19.38
N ARG A 161 -6.10 -70.51 -19.18
CA ARG A 161 -7.03 -71.23 -18.30
C ARG A 161 -8.28 -71.61 -19.09
N ILE A 162 -8.65 -72.88 -19.05
CA ILE A 162 -9.91 -73.36 -19.64
C ILE A 162 -10.91 -73.55 -18.50
N ASN A 163 -12.13 -73.03 -18.68
CA ASN A 163 -13.23 -73.27 -17.75
C ASN A 163 -13.77 -74.69 -17.97
N ILE A 164 -13.64 -75.56 -16.97
CA ILE A 164 -14.34 -76.84 -16.92
C ILE A 164 -15.33 -76.76 -15.75
N GLY A 165 -16.60 -76.48 -16.05
CA GLY A 165 -17.62 -76.23 -15.02
C GLY A 165 -17.32 -74.98 -14.19
N SER A 166 -17.29 -75.10 -12.85
CA SER A 166 -17.02 -74.00 -11.91
C SER A 166 -15.54 -73.84 -11.51
N VAL A 167 -14.61 -74.60 -12.11
CA VAL A 167 -13.20 -74.64 -11.71
C VAL A 167 -12.28 -74.24 -12.87
N LYS A 168 -11.39 -73.28 -12.63
CA LYS A 168 -10.36 -72.82 -13.58
C LYS A 168 -9.10 -73.67 -13.45
N VAL A 169 -8.84 -74.56 -14.41
CA VAL A 169 -7.68 -75.46 -14.37
C VAL A 169 -6.61 -75.00 -15.38
N PRO A 170 -5.33 -74.87 -14.97
CA PRO A 170 -4.23 -74.62 -15.90
C PRO A 170 -4.01 -75.85 -16.78
N VAL A 171 -4.00 -75.67 -18.11
CA VAL A 171 -3.76 -76.77 -19.05
C VAL A 171 -2.26 -76.99 -19.26
N GLU A 172 -1.65 -77.81 -18.40
CA GLU A 172 -0.31 -78.30 -18.66
C GLU A 172 -0.38 -79.42 -19.71
N LEU A 173 0.00 -79.08 -20.95
CA LEU A 173 0.03 -80.03 -22.07
C LEU A 173 0.83 -81.31 -21.74
N SER A 174 1.89 -81.19 -20.93
CA SER A 174 2.68 -82.32 -20.45
C SER A 174 1.93 -83.24 -19.50
N GLY A 175 1.04 -82.69 -18.66
CA GLY A 175 0.19 -83.47 -17.76
C GLY A 175 -0.85 -84.29 -18.52
N ILE A 176 -1.47 -83.69 -19.54
CA ILE A 176 -2.44 -84.37 -20.41
C ILE A 176 -1.77 -85.49 -21.21
N VAL A 177 -0.60 -85.22 -21.81
CA VAL A 177 0.17 -86.22 -22.57
C VAL A 177 0.64 -87.36 -21.67
N GLY A 178 1.13 -87.07 -20.46
CA GLY A 178 1.51 -88.09 -19.49
C GLY A 178 0.33 -88.96 -19.06
N ALA A 179 -0.83 -88.36 -18.79
CA ALA A 179 -2.05 -89.09 -18.46
C ALA A 179 -2.52 -89.99 -19.62
N ALA A 180 -2.46 -89.51 -20.86
CA ALA A 180 -2.80 -90.29 -22.05
C ALA A 180 -1.87 -91.50 -22.25
N ILE A 181 -0.56 -91.32 -22.03
CA ILE A 181 0.43 -92.42 -22.10
C ILE A 181 0.16 -93.45 -21.00
N LEU A 182 -0.14 -93.01 -19.77
CA LEU A 182 -0.47 -93.91 -18.67
C LEU A 182 -1.78 -94.67 -18.92
N ALA A 183 -2.82 -94.01 -19.44
CA ALA A 183 -4.07 -94.66 -19.80
C ALA A 183 -3.87 -95.71 -20.91
N LEU A 184 -3.10 -95.38 -21.95
CA LEU A 184 -2.75 -96.32 -23.03
C LEU A 184 -1.95 -97.51 -22.49
N THR A 185 -0.99 -97.25 -21.61
CA THR A 185 -0.18 -98.30 -20.96
C THR A 185 -1.06 -99.22 -20.11
N GLY A 186 -1.98 -98.66 -19.31
CA GLY A 186 -2.95 -99.43 -18.54
C GLY A 186 -3.89 -100.26 -19.42
N PHE A 187 -4.35 -99.71 -20.55
CA PHE A 187 -5.18 -100.43 -21.51
C PHE A 187 -4.45 -101.62 -22.16
N LEU A 188 -3.17 -101.45 -22.51
CA LEU A 188 -2.32 -102.52 -23.05
C LEU A 188 -2.09 -103.65 -22.03
N ILE A 189 -1.90 -103.29 -20.76
CA ILE A 189 -1.80 -104.25 -19.65
C ILE A 189 -3.09 -105.05 -19.50
N MET A 190 -4.24 -104.37 -19.54
CA MET A 190 -5.56 -105.00 -19.35
C MET A 190 -5.91 -106.00 -20.46
N ASN A 191 -5.43 -105.76 -21.69
CA ASN A 191 -5.59 -106.69 -22.81
C ASN A 191 -4.52 -107.81 -22.85
N GLY A 192 -3.68 -107.93 -21.81
CA GLY A 192 -2.67 -108.98 -21.68
C GLY A 192 -1.48 -108.87 -22.64
N GLN A 193 -1.32 -107.73 -23.33
CA GLN A 193 -0.31 -107.52 -24.37
C GLN A 193 1.07 -107.13 -23.79
N TRP A 194 1.57 -107.92 -22.84
CA TRP A 194 2.87 -107.68 -22.18
C TRP A 194 4.07 -107.72 -23.13
N ASN A 195 3.94 -108.42 -24.27
CA ASN A 195 4.97 -108.49 -25.30
C ASN A 195 5.25 -107.13 -25.94
N ILE A 196 4.23 -106.27 -26.07
CA ILE A 196 4.37 -104.92 -26.66
C ILE A 196 5.09 -104.00 -25.69
N ILE A 197 4.72 -104.04 -24.40
CA ILE A 197 5.30 -103.19 -23.36
C ILE A 197 6.78 -103.50 -23.14
N ARG A 198 7.16 -104.79 -23.20
CA ARG A 198 8.56 -105.23 -23.05
C ARG A 198 9.41 -105.00 -24.31
N SER A 199 8.79 -104.60 -25.43
CA SER A 199 9.49 -104.35 -26.67
C SER A 199 10.29 -103.04 -26.60
N ALA A 200 11.45 -103.00 -27.25
CA ALA A 200 12.25 -101.78 -27.38
C ALA A 200 11.48 -100.66 -28.11
N TYR A 201 10.56 -101.03 -29.01
CA TYR A 201 9.74 -100.09 -29.79
C TYR A 201 8.77 -99.28 -28.93
N PHE A 202 8.24 -99.86 -27.85
CA PHE A 202 7.31 -99.16 -26.95
C PHE A 202 8.02 -98.06 -26.14
N SER A 203 9.17 -98.38 -25.55
CA SER A 203 9.99 -97.39 -24.83
C SER A 203 10.50 -96.30 -25.77
N PHE A 204 10.90 -96.65 -26.99
CA PHE A 204 11.32 -95.68 -28.00
C PHE A 204 10.15 -94.77 -28.43
N GLY A 205 8.95 -95.34 -28.59
CA GLY A 205 7.73 -94.59 -28.93
C GLY A 205 7.36 -93.57 -27.87
N ILE A 206 7.40 -93.94 -26.59
CA ILE A 206 7.16 -93.00 -25.48
C ILE A 206 8.22 -91.88 -25.48
N ALA A 207 9.49 -92.23 -25.63
CA ALA A 207 10.58 -91.24 -25.68
C ALA A 207 10.39 -90.26 -26.85
N LEU A 208 9.97 -90.74 -28.02
CA LEU A 208 9.67 -89.90 -29.19
C LEU A 208 8.49 -88.96 -28.94
N VAL A 209 7.41 -89.45 -28.32
CA VAL A 209 6.25 -88.62 -27.95
C VAL A 209 6.66 -87.52 -26.96
N PHE A 210 7.49 -87.83 -25.96
CA PHE A 210 8.04 -86.83 -25.05
C PHE A 210 8.93 -85.82 -25.76
N ALA A 211 9.81 -86.27 -26.66
CA ALA A 211 10.67 -85.38 -27.45
C ALA A 211 9.85 -84.41 -28.31
N VAL A 212 8.80 -84.89 -28.99
CA VAL A 212 7.87 -84.06 -29.76
C VAL A 212 7.12 -83.08 -28.87
N ALA A 213 6.63 -83.52 -27.70
CA ALA A 213 5.94 -82.65 -26.75
C ALA A 213 6.83 -81.51 -26.23
N VAL A 214 8.10 -81.80 -25.94
CA VAL A 214 9.08 -80.80 -25.51
C VAL A 214 9.42 -79.82 -26.64
N LEU A 215 9.65 -80.32 -27.85
CA LEU A 215 9.87 -79.49 -29.04
C LEU A 215 8.67 -78.58 -29.32
N MET A 216 7.45 -79.09 -29.19
CA MET A 216 6.23 -78.32 -29.39
C MET A 216 6.04 -77.24 -28.32
N LYS A 217 6.37 -77.55 -27.05
CA LYS A 217 6.40 -76.55 -25.97
C LYS A 217 7.42 -75.45 -26.25
N PHE A 218 8.63 -75.81 -26.70
CA PHE A 218 9.67 -74.86 -27.05
C PHE A 218 9.25 -73.96 -28.22
N TYR A 219 8.66 -74.55 -29.26
CA TYR A 219 8.11 -73.82 -30.40
C TYR A 219 7.00 -72.84 -29.99
N MET A 220 6.06 -73.24 -29.13
CA MET A 220 5.00 -72.35 -28.62
C MET A 220 5.53 -71.19 -27.78
N VAL A 221 6.58 -71.40 -26.98
CA VAL A 221 7.20 -70.33 -26.18
C VAL A 221 7.92 -69.35 -27.11
N ASN A 222 8.68 -69.86 -28.08
CA ASN A 222 9.44 -69.01 -29.00
C ASN A 222 8.53 -68.18 -29.94
N ARG A 223 7.37 -68.72 -30.32
CA ARG A 223 6.39 -68.01 -31.15
C ARG A 223 5.60 -66.93 -30.40
N LYS A 224 5.63 -66.91 -29.05
CA LYS A 224 5.04 -65.85 -28.22
C LYS A 224 6.03 -64.70 -27.94
N ALA A 225 7.29 -64.85 -28.34
CA ALA A 225 8.37 -63.87 -28.10
C ALA A 225 8.66 -62.96 -29.32
N VAL A 226 7.92 -63.13 -30.42
CA VAL A 226 7.88 -62.25 -31.61
C VAL A 226 6.48 -61.68 -31.73
#